data_AF-A0A8K0K7X5-F1
#
_entry.id   AF-A0A8K0K7X5-F1
#
_cell.length_a   1.000
_cell.length_b   1.000
_cell.length_c   1.000
_cell.angle_alpha   90.00
_cell.angle_beta   90.00
_cell.angle_gamma   90.00
#
_symmetry.space_group_name_H-M   'P 1'
#
loop_
_entity.id
_entity.type
_entity.pdbx_description
1 polymer ?
#
loop_
_entity_poly.entity_id
_entity_poly.type
_entity_poly.pdbx_seq_one_letter_code
_entity_poly.pdbx_strand_id
1 'polypeptide(L)'
;MIEELMKKGYDSDPVKNWKMKQNKEEVLNELLEDSQPEETDVDGVDYDYLLGMTMWSLTKERKDELLKKRDEKQQELRILQAKPPSQLWREDLDAFLEMMAGLTPAKSQMELLMNIPLTKLIYHPHDEPLLNHLKDDNLKIEPEYYMPIIPMLLVNGADGIGTGWMTKIPNYNPREIANNIKRLLDGEEPVPMKPWYKNFLGTVDELAHQRHLVSGVISILGPTTLEITELPVGTDYKEYNTDTSVRFVVSMSEEKLAKAEEEGLHKMFKLQTQLSSTSMVCFDHMGCLRKFDTVQEILKQFYDIRLEYYVKRKAYLEGMLQSEALKLSNQARD
;
A
#
# COMPACT_ATOMS: atom_id res chain seq x y z
N MET A 1 -27.19 7.67 -39.33
CA MET A 1 -26.43 6.51 -38.82
C MET A 1 -26.66 6.31 -37.32
N ILE A 2 -26.41 7.32 -36.50
CA ILE A 2 -26.71 7.30 -35.04
C ILE A 2 -28.18 7.00 -34.73
N GLU A 3 -29.14 7.69 -35.36
CA GLU A 3 -30.58 7.40 -35.18
C GLU A 3 -30.96 5.95 -35.53
N GLU A 4 -30.22 5.33 -36.44
CA GLU A 4 -30.47 3.94 -36.86
C GLU A 4 -29.94 2.96 -35.82
N LEU A 5 -28.77 3.22 -35.22
CA LEU A 5 -28.24 2.46 -34.09
C LEU A 5 -29.18 2.53 -32.88
N MET A 6 -29.74 3.71 -32.60
CA MET A 6 -30.76 3.89 -31.55
C MET A 6 -32.03 3.06 -31.85
N LYS A 7 -32.54 3.11 -33.09
CA LYS A 7 -33.70 2.29 -33.51
C LYS A 7 -33.42 0.80 -33.43
N LYS A 8 -32.18 0.37 -33.69
CA LYS A 8 -31.74 -1.03 -33.56
C LYS A 8 -31.48 -1.43 -32.09
N GLY A 9 -31.56 -0.50 -31.15
CA GLY A 9 -31.35 -0.77 -29.72
C GLY A 9 -29.91 -1.13 -29.39
N TYR A 10 -28.93 -0.42 -29.97
CA TYR A 10 -27.55 -0.43 -29.48
C TYR A 10 -27.43 0.53 -28.30
N ASP A 11 -26.58 0.18 -27.33
CA ASP A 11 -26.27 1.07 -26.22
C ASP A 11 -25.24 2.13 -26.65
N SER A 12 -25.35 3.33 -26.08
CA SER A 12 -24.22 4.25 -26.05
C SER A 12 -23.05 3.63 -25.27
N ASP A 13 -21.79 3.97 -25.63
CA ASP A 13 -20.56 3.35 -25.13
C ASP A 13 -20.68 2.92 -23.66
N PRO A 14 -20.86 1.61 -23.41
CA PRO A 14 -21.13 1.11 -22.07
C PRO A 14 -20.01 1.43 -21.08
N VAL A 15 -18.75 1.46 -21.54
CA VAL A 15 -17.58 1.71 -20.71
C VAL A 15 -17.53 3.19 -20.33
N LYS A 16 -17.73 4.10 -21.30
CA LYS A 16 -17.77 5.54 -21.03
C LYS A 16 -18.93 5.90 -20.09
N ASN A 17 -20.11 5.35 -20.35
CA ASN A 17 -21.29 5.52 -19.49
C ASN A 17 -21.06 4.99 -18.06
N TRP A 18 -20.43 3.84 -17.92
CA TRP A 18 -20.08 3.30 -16.61
C TRP A 18 -19.06 4.18 -15.87
N LYS A 19 -17.98 4.61 -16.55
CA LYS A 19 -16.99 5.55 -15.97
C LYS A 19 -17.63 6.86 -15.51
N MET A 20 -18.51 7.45 -16.33
CA MET A 20 -19.25 8.66 -15.97
C MET A 20 -20.15 8.48 -14.74
N LYS A 21 -20.72 7.28 -14.53
CA LYS A 21 -21.49 6.97 -13.33
C LYS A 21 -20.63 6.84 -12.08
N GLN A 22 -19.39 6.36 -12.21
CA GLN A 22 -18.45 6.26 -11.10
C GLN A 22 -17.86 7.62 -10.74
N ASN A 23 -17.58 8.45 -11.74
CA ASN A 23 -16.78 9.66 -11.54
C ASN A 23 -17.10 10.74 -12.57
N LYS A 24 -18.34 11.27 -12.49
CA LYS A 24 -18.94 12.16 -13.49
C LYS A 24 -18.10 13.41 -13.77
N GLU A 25 -17.46 13.98 -12.75
CA GLU A 25 -16.65 15.20 -12.87
C GLU A 25 -15.24 14.91 -13.44
N GLU A 26 -14.62 13.78 -13.10
CA GLU A 26 -13.27 13.45 -13.59
C GLU A 26 -13.29 13.08 -15.08
N VAL A 27 -14.30 12.30 -15.52
CA VAL A 27 -14.50 12.02 -16.94
C VAL A 27 -14.84 13.29 -17.72
N LEU A 28 -15.58 14.23 -17.12
CA LEU A 28 -15.87 15.51 -17.75
C LEU A 28 -14.59 16.35 -17.92
N ASN A 29 -13.69 16.35 -16.94
CA ASN A 29 -12.40 17.02 -17.04
C ASN A 29 -11.46 16.38 -18.07
N GLU A 30 -11.36 15.03 -18.13
CA GLU A 30 -10.60 14.33 -19.17
C GLU A 30 -11.14 14.65 -20.59
N LEU A 31 -12.46 14.72 -20.75
CA LEU A 31 -13.10 15.09 -22.03
C LEU A 31 -12.85 16.55 -22.44
N LEU A 32 -12.62 17.44 -21.47
CA LEU A 32 -12.26 18.83 -21.73
C LEU A 32 -10.78 18.95 -22.16
N GLU A 33 -9.90 18.11 -21.62
CA GLU A 33 -8.47 18.07 -21.98
C GLU A 33 -8.20 17.45 -23.36
N ASP A 34 -8.96 16.43 -23.77
CA ASP A 34 -8.81 15.73 -25.06
C ASP A 34 -9.50 16.43 -26.25
N SER A 35 -10.04 17.64 -26.06
CA SER A 35 -10.81 18.34 -27.09
C SER A 35 -9.94 18.91 -28.22
N GLN A 36 -9.76 18.13 -29.31
CA GLN A 36 -9.97 18.71 -30.63
C GLN A 36 -11.48 18.87 -30.84
N PRO A 37 -11.95 19.97 -31.43
CA PRO A 37 -13.37 20.26 -31.56
C PRO A 37 -13.96 19.38 -32.67
N GLU A 38 -14.32 18.14 -32.33
CA GLU A 38 -15.34 17.41 -33.08
C GLU A 38 -16.68 17.57 -32.35
N GLU A 39 -17.71 17.92 -33.12
CA GLU A 39 -19.07 18.17 -32.65
C GLU A 39 -19.62 16.92 -31.93
N THR A 40 -19.49 16.87 -30.60
CA THR A 40 -20.23 15.90 -29.79
C THR A 40 -21.70 16.31 -29.80
N ASP A 41 -22.54 15.48 -30.44
CA ASP A 41 -23.98 15.66 -30.52
C ASP A 41 -24.62 15.81 -29.12
N VAL A 42 -25.66 16.65 -29.08
CA VAL A 42 -26.15 17.43 -27.93
C VAL A 42 -26.83 16.61 -26.80
N ASP A 43 -26.84 15.27 -26.86
CA ASP A 43 -27.59 14.42 -25.90
C ASP A 43 -26.72 13.46 -25.06
N GLY A 44 -25.39 13.54 -25.13
CA GLY A 44 -24.49 12.70 -24.32
C GLY A 44 -24.47 11.22 -24.72
N VAL A 45 -24.95 10.90 -25.94
CA VAL A 45 -25.03 9.56 -26.51
C VAL A 45 -23.82 9.34 -27.43
N ASP A 46 -22.90 8.47 -27.03
CA ASP A 46 -21.67 8.13 -27.77
C ASP A 46 -21.79 6.77 -28.49
N TYR A 47 -21.64 6.75 -29.81
CA TYR A 47 -21.60 5.54 -30.65
C TYR A 47 -20.29 5.42 -31.46
N ASP A 48 -19.28 6.24 -31.19
CA ASP A 48 -18.05 6.30 -32.00
C ASP A 48 -17.32 4.95 -32.04
N TYR A 49 -17.46 4.18 -30.95
CA TYR A 49 -16.92 2.83 -30.82
C TYR A 49 -17.51 1.79 -31.79
N LEU A 50 -18.67 2.08 -32.40
CA LEU A 50 -19.29 1.30 -33.48
C LEU A 50 -19.00 1.93 -34.84
N LEU A 51 -19.18 3.24 -34.96
CA LEU A 51 -19.03 3.97 -36.21
C LEU A 51 -17.62 3.83 -36.80
N GLY A 52 -16.58 3.85 -35.95
CA GLY A 52 -15.19 3.64 -36.37
C GLY A 52 -14.89 2.25 -36.96
N MET A 53 -15.77 1.26 -36.80
CA MET A 53 -15.59 -0.09 -37.35
C MET A 53 -16.11 -0.25 -38.78
N THR A 54 -17.06 0.59 -39.18
CA THR A 54 -17.97 0.35 -40.32
C THR A 54 -17.41 0.67 -41.71
N MET A 55 -16.20 1.24 -41.84
CA MET A 55 -15.66 1.55 -43.17
C MET A 55 -15.04 0.33 -43.89
N TRP A 56 -14.41 -0.65 -43.22
CA TRP A 56 -13.72 -1.77 -43.91
C TRP A 56 -13.55 -3.12 -43.15
N SER A 57 -14.22 -3.41 -42.02
CA SER A 57 -13.71 -4.49 -41.12
C SER A 57 -14.68 -5.58 -40.60
N LEU A 58 -15.85 -5.81 -41.18
CA LEU A 58 -16.71 -6.94 -40.77
C LEU A 58 -16.45 -8.21 -41.58
N THR A 59 -15.24 -8.76 -41.47
CA THR A 59 -15.01 -10.17 -41.85
C THR A 59 -15.57 -11.08 -40.77
N LYS A 60 -15.99 -12.30 -41.16
CA LYS A 60 -16.40 -13.34 -40.19
C LYS A 60 -15.34 -13.55 -39.10
N GLU A 61 -14.07 -13.51 -39.48
CA GLU A 61 -12.92 -13.63 -38.58
C GLU A 61 -12.92 -12.53 -37.51
N ARG A 62 -13.14 -11.26 -37.88
CA ARG A 62 -13.16 -10.15 -36.92
C ARG A 62 -14.31 -10.25 -35.94
N LYS A 63 -15.49 -10.69 -36.39
CA LYS A 63 -16.62 -10.97 -35.52
C LYS A 63 -16.31 -12.10 -34.53
N ASP A 64 -15.75 -13.20 -35.02
CA ASP A 64 -15.37 -14.34 -34.18
C ASP A 64 -14.31 -13.94 -33.14
N GLU A 65 -13.36 -13.06 -33.48
CA GLU A 65 -12.40 -12.47 -32.52
C GLU A 65 -13.09 -11.65 -31.41
N LEU A 66 -14.05 -10.79 -31.76
CA LEU A 66 -14.77 -9.97 -30.78
C LEU A 66 -15.61 -10.83 -29.84
N LEU A 67 -16.27 -11.85 -30.37
CA LEU A 67 -17.02 -12.83 -29.56
C LEU A 67 -16.09 -13.58 -28.61
N LYS A 68 -14.91 -14.01 -29.09
CA LYS A 68 -13.91 -14.65 -28.24
C LYS A 68 -13.47 -13.75 -27.08
N LYS A 69 -13.12 -12.48 -27.36
CA LYS A 69 -12.75 -11.50 -26.34
C LYS A 69 -13.86 -11.24 -25.32
N ARG A 70 -15.12 -11.17 -25.80
CA ARG A 70 -16.28 -11.04 -24.91
C ARG A 70 -16.39 -12.23 -23.98
N ASP A 71 -16.26 -13.45 -24.51
CA ASP A 71 -16.41 -14.68 -23.72
C ASP A 71 -15.29 -14.82 -22.68
N GLU A 72 -14.06 -14.39 -23.02
CA GLU A 72 -12.95 -14.24 -22.08
C GLU A 72 -13.31 -13.28 -20.94
N LYS A 73 -13.83 -12.08 -21.26
CA LYS A 73 -14.27 -11.10 -20.25
C LYS A 73 -15.42 -11.58 -19.38
N GLN A 74 -16.39 -12.30 -19.95
CA GLN A 74 -17.47 -12.92 -19.19
C GLN A 74 -16.98 -14.05 -18.28
N GLN A 75 -15.95 -14.79 -18.70
CA GLN A 75 -15.30 -15.78 -17.85
C GLN A 75 -14.53 -15.12 -16.70
N GLU A 76 -13.75 -14.07 -16.97
CA GLU A 76 -13.09 -13.25 -15.94
C GLU A 76 -14.09 -12.73 -14.90
N LEU A 77 -15.22 -12.17 -15.37
CA LEU A 77 -16.28 -11.69 -14.50
C LEU A 77 -16.86 -12.80 -13.62
N ARG A 78 -17.15 -13.98 -14.19
CA ARG A 78 -17.67 -15.12 -13.42
C ARG A 78 -16.69 -15.58 -12.35
N ILE A 79 -15.40 -15.62 -12.67
CA ILE A 79 -14.34 -15.95 -11.71
C ILE A 79 -14.31 -14.92 -10.59
N LEU A 80 -14.33 -13.62 -10.92
CA LEU A 80 -14.33 -12.54 -9.93
C LEU A 80 -15.57 -12.57 -9.03
N GLN A 81 -16.75 -12.79 -9.58
CA GLN A 81 -18.01 -12.88 -8.83
C GLN A 81 -17.96 -14.01 -7.80
N ALA A 82 -17.36 -15.14 -8.14
CA ALA A 82 -17.19 -16.28 -7.24
C ALA A 82 -16.15 -16.04 -6.13
N LYS A 83 -15.23 -15.08 -6.27
CA LYS A 83 -14.22 -14.77 -5.25
C LYS A 83 -14.79 -13.88 -4.15
N PRO A 84 -14.66 -14.22 -2.85
CA PRO A 84 -15.01 -13.27 -1.79
C PRO A 84 -13.99 -12.12 -1.72
N PRO A 85 -14.37 -10.92 -1.23
CA PRO A 85 -13.45 -9.79 -1.08
C PRO A 85 -12.20 -10.11 -0.23
N SER A 86 -12.34 -10.95 0.79
CA SER A 86 -11.24 -11.44 1.62
C SER A 86 -10.19 -12.21 0.82
N GLN A 87 -10.60 -12.96 -0.21
CA GLN A 87 -9.70 -13.69 -1.09
C GLN A 87 -8.89 -12.73 -1.98
N LEU A 88 -9.48 -11.64 -2.47
CA LEU A 88 -8.76 -10.61 -3.21
C LEU A 88 -7.67 -9.98 -2.34
N TRP A 89 -7.99 -9.69 -1.08
CA TRP A 89 -7.00 -9.15 -0.15
C TRP A 89 -5.88 -10.15 0.16
N ARG A 90 -6.21 -11.44 0.33
CA ARG A 90 -5.21 -12.48 0.54
C ARG A 90 -4.24 -12.58 -0.65
N GLU A 91 -4.75 -12.55 -1.88
CA GLU A 91 -3.93 -12.58 -3.10
C GLU A 91 -2.97 -11.37 -3.18
N ASP A 92 -3.43 -10.17 -2.84
CA ASP A 92 -2.57 -8.97 -2.79
C ASP A 92 -1.48 -9.08 -1.71
N LEU A 93 -1.82 -9.61 -0.54
CA LEU A 93 -0.85 -9.84 0.55
C LEU A 93 0.18 -10.90 0.17
N ASP A 94 -0.22 -11.94 -0.56
CA ASP A 94 0.70 -12.97 -1.08
C ASP A 94 1.69 -12.36 -2.08
N ALA A 95 1.20 -11.59 -3.05
CA ALA A 95 2.05 -10.89 -4.02
C ALA A 95 3.01 -9.91 -3.35
N PHE A 96 2.55 -9.17 -2.33
CA PHE A 96 3.38 -8.29 -1.52
C PHE A 96 4.48 -9.05 -0.77
N LEU A 97 4.14 -10.15 -0.11
CA LEU A 97 5.10 -10.96 0.65
C LEU A 97 6.15 -11.61 -0.27
N GLU A 98 5.74 -12.08 -1.44
CA GLU A 98 6.64 -12.65 -2.46
C GLU A 98 7.61 -11.59 -2.98
N MET A 99 7.12 -10.39 -3.33
CA MET A 99 7.96 -9.26 -3.72
C MET A 99 8.97 -8.90 -2.60
N MET A 100 8.50 -8.86 -1.35
CA MET A 100 9.35 -8.59 -0.19
C MET A 100 10.39 -9.68 0.06
N ALA A 101 10.12 -10.94 -0.29
CA ALA A 101 11.10 -12.03 -0.19
C ALA A 101 12.18 -11.95 -1.29
N GLY A 102 11.83 -11.43 -2.47
CA GLY A 102 12.76 -11.23 -3.59
C GLY A 102 13.73 -10.05 -3.45
N LEU A 103 13.48 -9.12 -2.51
CA LEU A 103 14.34 -7.96 -2.25
C LEU A 103 15.61 -8.36 -1.49
N THR A 104 16.73 -8.53 -2.21
CA THR A 104 18.06 -8.76 -1.64
C THR A 104 18.80 -7.45 -1.33
N PRO A 105 19.74 -7.42 -0.35
CA PRO A 105 20.56 -6.22 -0.04
C PRO A 105 21.38 -5.66 -1.21
N ALA A 106 21.75 -6.50 -2.19
CA ALA A 106 22.51 -6.06 -3.37
C ALA A 106 21.64 -5.36 -4.44
N LYS A 107 20.31 -5.57 -4.40
CA LYS A 107 19.35 -4.95 -5.32
C LYS A 107 18.78 -3.63 -4.80
N SER A 108 18.96 -3.35 -3.51
CA SER A 108 18.26 -2.27 -2.80
C SER A 108 18.76 -0.84 -3.06
N GLN A 109 19.88 -0.60 -3.75
CA GLN A 109 20.37 0.77 -4.00
C GLN A 109 19.90 1.36 -5.34
N MET A 110 19.80 0.56 -6.41
CA MET A 110 19.29 1.05 -7.71
C MET A 110 17.77 0.92 -7.88
N GLU A 111 17.12 -0.07 -7.24
CA GLU A 111 15.66 -0.25 -7.31
C GLU A 111 14.88 0.73 -6.41
N LEU A 112 15.51 1.28 -5.35
CA LEU A 112 14.86 2.18 -4.39
C LEU A 112 14.49 3.54 -5.02
N LEU A 113 15.26 4.01 -6.01
CA LEU A 113 14.99 5.26 -6.73
C LEU A 113 13.87 5.15 -7.77
N MET A 114 13.43 3.93 -8.13
CA MET A 114 12.38 3.68 -9.13
C MET A 114 11.30 2.69 -8.65
N ASN A 115 11.03 2.58 -7.35
CA ASN A 115 10.22 1.50 -6.74
C ASN A 115 8.70 1.56 -7.03
N ILE A 116 8.32 1.85 -8.27
CA ILE A 116 6.97 1.79 -8.84
C ILE A 116 6.29 0.43 -8.55
N PRO A 117 6.96 -0.73 -8.63
CA PRO A 117 6.28 -2.01 -8.42
C PRO A 117 5.79 -2.22 -6.98
N LEU A 118 6.64 -2.01 -5.97
CA LEU A 118 6.23 -2.22 -4.57
C LEU A 118 5.18 -1.20 -4.13
N THR A 119 5.33 0.07 -4.53
CA THR A 119 4.33 1.10 -4.23
C THR A 119 2.97 0.77 -4.84
N LYS A 120 2.92 0.22 -6.06
CA LYS A 120 1.66 -0.24 -6.69
C LYS A 120 1.07 -1.49 -6.04
N LEU A 121 1.88 -2.32 -5.38
CA LEU A 121 1.37 -3.42 -4.55
C LEU A 121 0.80 -2.90 -3.23
N ILE A 122 1.47 -1.91 -2.61
CA ILE A 122 1.01 -1.30 -1.37
C ILE A 122 -0.28 -0.50 -1.61
N TYR A 123 -0.29 0.34 -2.63
CA TYR A 123 -1.42 1.18 -3.06
C TYR A 123 -1.93 0.66 -4.40
N HIS A 124 -2.89 -0.26 -4.32
CA HIS A 124 -3.38 -0.96 -5.50
C HIS A 124 -4.07 0.05 -6.46
N PRO A 125 -3.72 0.10 -7.76
CA PRO A 125 -4.27 1.11 -8.68
C PRO A 125 -5.80 1.13 -8.79
N HIS A 126 -6.44 -0.04 -8.68
CA HIS A 126 -7.91 -0.15 -8.65
C HIS A 126 -8.59 0.40 -7.37
N ASP A 127 -7.83 0.82 -6.36
CA ASP A 127 -8.38 1.59 -5.24
C ASP A 127 -8.49 3.09 -5.52
N GLU A 128 -7.66 3.62 -6.41
CA GLU A 128 -7.59 5.07 -6.68
C GLU A 128 -8.98 5.67 -6.99
N PRO A 129 -9.82 5.05 -7.85
CA PRO A 129 -11.15 5.59 -8.15
C PRO A 129 -12.14 5.51 -6.98
N LEU A 130 -11.77 4.84 -5.88
CA LEU A 130 -12.60 4.66 -4.69
C LEU A 130 -12.27 5.67 -3.58
N LEU A 131 -11.20 6.46 -3.76
CA LEU A 131 -10.72 7.41 -2.77
C LEU A 131 -11.54 8.71 -2.84
N ASN A 132 -11.72 9.34 -1.67
CA ASN A 132 -12.37 10.64 -1.58
C ASN A 132 -11.31 11.74 -1.79
N HIS A 133 -11.25 12.28 -3.01
CA HIS A 133 -10.31 13.35 -3.37
C HIS A 133 -10.77 14.71 -2.89
N LEU A 134 -9.84 15.46 -2.28
CA LEU A 134 -10.08 16.83 -1.88
C LEU A 134 -10.03 17.75 -3.11
N LYS A 135 -10.56 18.96 -2.94
CA LYS A 135 -10.53 20.02 -3.96
C LYS A 135 -9.93 21.29 -3.37
N ASP A 136 -9.01 21.89 -4.10
CA ASP A 136 -8.45 23.21 -3.83
C ASP A 136 -8.56 24.08 -5.09
N ASP A 137 -9.17 25.26 -4.99
CA ASP A 137 -9.53 26.12 -6.14
C ASP A 137 -10.24 25.38 -7.30
N ASN A 138 -11.13 24.43 -6.96
CA ASN A 138 -11.81 23.49 -7.87
C ASN A 138 -10.91 22.50 -8.62
N LEU A 139 -9.61 22.48 -8.33
CA LEU A 139 -8.68 21.46 -8.82
C LEU A 139 -8.71 20.25 -7.89
N LYS A 140 -8.73 19.05 -8.48
CA LYS A 140 -8.61 17.79 -7.75
C LYS A 140 -7.19 17.68 -7.18
N ILE A 141 -7.07 17.48 -5.87
CA ILE A 141 -5.80 17.28 -5.17
C ILE A 141 -5.74 15.88 -4.54
N GLU A 142 -4.85 15.66 -3.57
CA GLU A 142 -4.74 14.38 -2.87
C GLU A 142 -6.06 13.96 -2.16
N PRO A 143 -6.26 12.66 -1.96
CA PRO A 143 -7.36 12.17 -1.16
C PRO A 143 -7.19 12.48 0.33
N GLU A 144 -8.30 12.46 1.07
CA GLU A 144 -8.31 12.58 2.54
C GLU A 144 -7.33 11.60 3.19
N TYR A 145 -7.27 10.39 2.65
CA TYR A 145 -6.24 9.41 2.93
C TYR A 145 -6.14 8.40 1.77
N TYR A 146 -4.95 7.84 1.59
CA TYR A 146 -4.76 6.65 0.75
C TYR A 146 -5.12 5.39 1.54
N MET A 147 -5.56 4.34 0.83
CA MET A 147 -5.95 3.07 1.43
C MET A 147 -4.99 1.93 1.05
N PRO A 148 -3.85 1.77 1.74
CA PRO A 148 -2.88 0.72 1.43
C PRO A 148 -3.41 -0.69 1.76
N ILE A 149 -2.76 -1.75 1.26
CA ILE A 149 -3.09 -3.15 1.59
C ILE A 149 -2.65 -3.57 3.00
N ILE A 150 -1.73 -2.83 3.62
CA ILE A 150 -1.25 -2.99 5.00
C ILE A 150 -1.17 -1.62 5.70
N PRO A 151 -1.33 -1.53 7.03
CA PRO A 151 -1.29 -0.26 7.75
C PRO A 151 0.11 0.36 7.73
N MET A 152 0.35 1.29 6.80
CA MET A 152 1.64 1.97 6.66
C MET A 152 2.04 2.80 7.88
N LEU A 153 1.06 3.21 8.70
CA LEU A 153 1.29 3.83 10.01
C LEU A 153 2.15 2.94 10.93
N LEU A 154 1.93 1.62 10.91
CA LEU A 154 2.70 0.67 11.70
C LEU A 154 4.03 0.31 11.02
N VAL A 155 4.08 0.32 9.68
CA VAL A 155 5.33 0.03 8.94
C VAL A 155 6.38 1.11 9.17
N ASN A 156 5.99 2.38 8.99
CA ASN A 156 6.92 3.51 9.05
C ASN A 156 6.97 4.18 10.42
N GLY A 157 6.03 3.85 11.32
CA GLY A 157 5.84 4.56 12.57
C GLY A 157 5.26 5.97 12.35
N ALA A 158 5.14 6.71 13.45
CA ALA A 158 4.78 8.12 13.47
C ALA A 158 5.43 8.81 14.66
N ASP A 159 6.01 9.99 14.44
CA ASP A 159 6.53 10.86 15.49
C ASP A 159 6.05 12.29 15.21
N GLY A 160 5.38 12.90 16.17
CA GLY A 160 4.79 14.23 15.98
C GLY A 160 4.32 14.87 17.27
N ILE A 161 4.48 16.19 17.34
CA ILE A 161 4.04 17.01 18.46
C ILE A 161 3.06 18.07 17.93
N GLY A 162 1.87 18.11 18.51
CA GLY A 162 0.87 19.14 18.25
C GLY A 162 0.46 19.85 19.54
N THR A 163 -0.48 20.79 19.43
CA THR A 163 -1.03 21.47 20.60
C THR A 163 -1.90 20.51 21.40
N GLY A 164 -1.46 20.16 22.62
CA GLY A 164 -2.19 19.28 23.54
C GLY A 164 -2.01 17.78 23.31
N TRP A 165 -1.31 17.37 22.25
CA TRP A 165 -1.12 15.97 21.89
C TRP A 165 0.29 15.70 21.37
N MET A 166 0.79 14.49 21.62
CA MET A 166 1.98 13.97 20.95
C MET A 166 1.69 12.54 20.48
N THR A 167 2.34 12.12 19.41
CA THR A 167 2.28 10.74 18.92
C THR A 167 3.68 10.17 18.79
N LYS A 168 3.86 8.93 19.25
CA LYS A 168 5.09 8.16 19.09
C LYS A 168 4.74 6.69 18.88
N ILE A 169 4.65 6.31 17.62
CA ILE A 169 4.39 4.95 17.16
C ILE A 169 5.68 4.43 16.53
N PRO A 170 6.27 3.34 17.04
CA PRO A 170 7.48 2.78 16.45
C PRO A 170 7.17 2.00 15.17
N ASN A 171 8.22 1.60 14.46
CA ASN A 171 8.12 0.78 13.27
C ASN A 171 7.87 -0.68 13.63
N TYR A 172 7.18 -1.39 12.75
CA TYR A 172 6.87 -2.82 12.86
C TYR A 172 7.20 -3.53 11.56
N ASN A 173 7.46 -4.83 11.67
CA ASN A 173 7.84 -5.67 10.54
C ASN A 173 6.65 -5.83 9.56
N PRO A 174 6.77 -5.40 8.30
CA PRO A 174 5.68 -5.51 7.32
C PRO A 174 5.21 -6.95 7.11
N ARG A 175 6.11 -7.93 7.28
CA ARG A 175 5.76 -9.35 7.13
C ARG A 175 4.89 -9.84 8.30
N GLU A 176 5.17 -9.40 9.52
CA GLU A 176 4.34 -9.73 10.69
C GLU A 176 2.98 -9.06 10.62
N ILE A 177 2.94 -7.80 10.18
CA ILE A 177 1.70 -7.07 9.93
C ILE A 177 0.83 -7.83 8.91
N ALA A 178 1.38 -8.18 7.74
CA ALA A 178 0.67 -8.91 6.70
C ALA A 178 0.17 -10.28 7.20
N ASN A 179 0.98 -10.99 7.98
CA ASN A 179 0.58 -12.27 8.58
C ASN A 179 -0.54 -12.10 9.60
N ASN A 180 -0.54 -11.05 10.42
CA ASN A 180 -1.63 -10.76 11.33
C ASN A 180 -2.93 -10.38 10.61
N ILE A 181 -2.85 -9.70 9.46
CA ILE A 181 -4.01 -9.45 8.61
C ILE A 181 -4.56 -10.78 8.07
N LYS A 182 -3.70 -11.70 7.61
CA LYS A 182 -4.12 -13.04 7.19
C LYS A 182 -4.83 -13.81 8.31
N ARG A 183 -4.32 -13.73 9.55
CA ARG A 183 -4.98 -14.30 10.74
C ARG A 183 -6.40 -13.73 10.91
N LEU A 184 -6.56 -12.41 10.83
CA LEU A 184 -7.87 -11.76 10.90
C LEU A 184 -8.80 -12.21 9.76
N LEU A 185 -8.28 -12.37 8.53
CA LEU A 185 -9.04 -12.93 7.41
C LEU A 185 -9.50 -14.38 7.65
N ASP A 186 -8.75 -15.14 8.45
CA ASP A 186 -9.09 -16.51 8.87
C ASP A 186 -9.97 -16.56 10.13
N GLY A 187 -10.38 -15.41 10.67
CA GLY A 187 -11.18 -15.31 11.89
C GLY A 187 -10.38 -15.54 13.17
N GLU A 188 -9.04 -15.47 13.11
CA GLU A 188 -8.15 -15.59 14.25
C GLU A 188 -7.78 -14.22 14.84
N GLU A 189 -7.44 -14.20 16.13
CA GLU A 189 -6.87 -13.03 16.78
C GLU A 189 -5.43 -12.74 16.32
N PRO A 190 -5.04 -11.45 16.18
CA PRO A 190 -3.68 -11.07 15.82
C PRO A 190 -2.72 -11.37 16.96
N VAL A 191 -1.52 -11.83 16.63
CA VAL A 191 -0.45 -12.04 17.62
C VAL A 191 0.22 -10.71 18.00
N PRO A 192 0.73 -10.59 19.24
CA PRO A 192 1.56 -9.46 19.64
C PRO A 192 2.73 -9.23 18.69
N MET A 193 2.93 -7.96 18.27
CA MET A 193 4.05 -7.55 17.44
C MET A 193 5.02 -6.70 18.26
N LYS A 194 6.33 -6.89 18.06
CA LYS A 194 7.38 -6.08 18.69
C LYS A 194 7.89 -5.03 17.71
N PRO A 195 8.36 -3.86 18.21
CA PRO A 195 9.00 -2.88 17.36
C PRO A 195 10.15 -3.51 16.56
N TRP A 196 10.24 -3.15 15.29
CA TRP A 196 11.21 -3.69 14.36
C TRP A 196 11.65 -2.61 13.38
N TYR A 197 12.96 -2.53 13.15
CA TYR A 197 13.56 -1.54 12.27
C TYR A 197 14.34 -2.25 11.16
N LYS A 198 14.08 -1.85 9.91
CA LYS A 198 14.73 -2.45 8.75
C LYS A 198 16.25 -2.28 8.85
N ASN A 199 16.96 -3.39 8.64
CA ASN A 199 18.43 -3.50 8.69
C ASN A 199 19.06 -3.28 10.08
N PHE A 200 18.28 -3.04 11.14
CA PHE A 200 18.82 -2.96 12.49
C PHE A 200 19.28 -4.35 12.94
N LEU A 201 20.54 -4.45 13.35
CA LEU A 201 21.17 -5.71 13.75
C LEU A 201 21.15 -5.97 15.27
N GLY A 202 20.73 -4.97 16.05
CA GLY A 202 20.62 -5.06 17.50
C GLY A 202 19.38 -5.81 17.97
N THR A 203 19.08 -5.72 19.27
CA THR A 203 17.93 -6.39 19.89
C THR A 203 16.86 -5.40 20.33
N VAL A 204 15.61 -5.84 20.30
CA VAL A 204 14.46 -5.13 20.87
C VAL A 204 13.79 -6.07 21.86
N ASP A 205 14.10 -5.89 23.14
CA ASP A 205 13.63 -6.73 24.23
C ASP A 205 12.47 -6.09 24.96
N GLU A 206 11.43 -6.86 25.29
CA GLU A 206 10.26 -6.35 26.00
C GLU A 206 10.57 -6.26 27.49
N LEU A 207 10.42 -5.05 28.07
CA LEU A 207 10.63 -4.81 29.50
C LEU A 207 9.32 -4.85 30.27
N ALA A 208 8.27 -4.26 29.70
CA ALA A 208 6.93 -4.19 30.24
C ALA A 208 5.95 -3.84 29.11
N HIS A 209 4.66 -3.79 29.43
CA HIS A 209 3.65 -3.35 28.46
C HIS A 209 4.04 -2.00 27.82
N GLN A 210 4.14 -1.99 26.48
CA GLN A 210 4.56 -0.85 25.65
C GLN A 210 5.95 -0.27 25.95
N ARG A 211 6.80 -0.97 26.70
CA ARG A 211 8.17 -0.52 27.02
C ARG A 211 9.18 -1.56 26.57
N HIS A 212 10.12 -1.13 25.75
CA HIS A 212 11.13 -1.98 25.14
C HIS A 212 12.53 -1.43 25.42
N LEU A 213 13.50 -2.32 25.54
CA LEU A 213 14.93 -2.01 25.57
C LEU A 213 15.50 -2.26 24.18
N VAL A 214 16.03 -1.22 23.55
CA VAL A 214 16.69 -1.32 22.26
C VAL A 214 18.19 -1.34 22.51
N SER A 215 18.86 -2.44 22.15
CA SER A 215 20.30 -2.63 22.39
C SER A 215 21.07 -2.68 21.08
N GLY A 216 22.18 -1.94 21.00
CA GLY A 216 23.15 -2.06 19.90
C GLY A 216 23.99 -3.34 19.99
N VAL A 217 24.95 -3.49 19.08
CA VAL A 217 25.84 -4.67 19.01
C VAL A 217 27.25 -4.26 19.37
N ILE A 218 27.82 -4.98 20.36
CA ILE A 218 29.19 -4.85 20.84
C ILE A 218 29.78 -6.23 21.05
N SER A 219 31.02 -6.42 20.60
CA SER A 219 31.75 -7.68 20.66
C SER A 219 33.19 -7.45 21.16
N ILE A 220 33.70 -8.34 21.99
CA ILE A 220 35.12 -8.33 22.40
C ILE A 220 35.93 -9.09 21.33
N LEU A 221 36.93 -8.44 20.74
CA LEU A 221 37.80 -9.05 19.73
C LEU A 221 39.07 -9.66 20.33
N GLY A 222 39.47 -9.19 21.52
CA GLY A 222 40.67 -9.65 22.21
C GLY A 222 40.83 -8.97 23.57
N PRO A 223 41.93 -9.22 24.30
CA PRO A 223 42.11 -8.78 25.70
C PRO A 223 42.15 -7.25 25.87
N THR A 224 42.36 -6.49 24.80
CA THR A 224 42.46 -5.03 24.80
C THR A 224 41.58 -4.36 23.77
N THR A 225 40.78 -5.13 23.01
CA THR A 225 40.09 -4.63 21.81
C THR A 225 38.65 -5.09 21.79
N LEU A 226 37.74 -4.14 21.56
CA LEU A 226 36.33 -4.36 21.33
C LEU A 226 35.87 -3.70 20.04
N GLU A 227 34.76 -4.17 19.51
CA GLU A 227 34.14 -3.71 18.29
C GLU A 227 32.66 -3.41 18.52
N ILE A 228 32.22 -2.21 18.14
CA ILE A 228 30.81 -1.81 18.12
C ILE A 228 30.39 -1.78 16.65
N THR A 229 29.40 -2.59 16.30
CA THR A 229 28.92 -2.74 14.92
C THR A 229 27.50 -2.22 14.71
N GLU A 230 26.78 -1.88 15.78
CA GLU A 230 25.43 -1.33 15.70
C GLU A 230 25.11 -0.45 16.91
N LEU A 231 24.40 0.66 16.68
CA LEU A 231 23.94 1.56 17.73
C LEU A 231 22.44 1.39 17.95
N PRO A 232 21.91 1.68 19.16
CA PRO A 232 20.47 1.72 19.36
C PRO A 232 19.80 2.70 18.40
N VAL A 233 18.63 2.32 17.90
CA VAL A 233 17.82 3.13 16.99
C VAL A 233 17.55 4.53 17.59
N GLY A 234 17.79 5.57 16.80
CA GLY A 234 17.58 6.97 17.20
C GLY A 234 18.73 7.61 17.98
N THR A 235 19.94 7.03 17.95
CA THR A 235 21.11 7.59 18.64
C THR A 235 22.08 8.24 17.66
N ASP A 236 22.42 9.52 17.88
CA ASP A 236 23.42 10.26 17.11
C ASP A 236 24.83 10.13 17.74
N TYR A 237 25.84 9.74 16.96
CA TYR A 237 27.26 9.78 17.35
C TYR A 237 28.09 10.61 16.36
N LYS A 238 29.13 11.30 16.86
CA LYS A 238 30.11 12.04 16.03
C LYS A 238 31.09 11.06 15.37
N GLU A 239 31.28 11.20 14.06
CA GLU A 239 31.64 10.15 13.07
C GLU A 239 33.11 9.69 12.96
N TYR A 240 33.27 8.40 12.57
CA TYR A 240 34.24 7.85 11.60
C TYR A 240 33.62 6.70 10.75
N ASN A 241 32.30 6.67 10.58
CA ASN A 241 31.55 5.58 9.93
C ASN A 241 31.37 5.80 8.42
N THR A 242 30.90 4.77 7.71
CA THR A 242 30.39 4.90 6.33
C THR A 242 28.91 5.29 6.33
N ASP A 243 28.38 5.74 5.19
CA ASP A 243 26.98 6.19 5.04
C ASP A 243 25.90 5.16 5.43
N THR A 244 26.25 3.88 5.57
CA THR A 244 25.29 2.77 5.75
C THR A 244 25.64 1.75 6.84
N SER A 245 26.83 1.83 7.44
CA SER A 245 27.24 0.87 8.46
C SER A 245 28.11 1.51 9.54
N VAL A 246 27.87 1.09 10.78
CA VAL A 246 28.62 1.51 11.96
C VAL A 246 29.73 0.51 12.24
N ARG A 247 30.96 0.99 12.43
CA ARG A 247 32.05 0.14 12.91
C ARG A 247 33.05 0.96 13.72
N PHE A 248 33.00 0.81 15.04
CA PHE A 248 34.01 1.38 15.95
C PHE A 248 34.88 0.27 16.51
N VAL A 249 36.18 0.37 16.29
CA VAL A 249 37.18 -0.46 16.97
C VAL A 249 37.75 0.36 18.13
N VAL A 250 37.52 -0.08 19.36
CA VAL A 250 37.97 0.63 20.56
C VAL A 250 39.06 -0.20 21.22
N SER A 251 40.20 0.42 21.48
CA SER A 251 41.30 -0.19 22.23
C SER A 251 41.40 0.41 23.63
N MET A 252 41.57 -0.43 24.65
CA MET A 252 41.81 0.00 26.04
C MET A 252 42.71 -1.00 26.77
N SER A 253 43.20 -0.63 27.96
CA SER A 253 43.99 -1.55 28.78
C SER A 253 43.15 -2.73 29.27
N GLU A 254 43.77 -3.89 29.46
CA GLU A 254 43.09 -5.12 29.92
C GLU A 254 42.31 -4.88 31.23
N GLU A 255 42.90 -4.14 32.17
CA GLU A 255 42.25 -3.77 33.43
C GLU A 255 40.96 -2.95 33.22
N LYS A 256 40.95 -2.03 32.25
CA LYS A 256 39.77 -1.22 31.94
C LYS A 256 38.70 -2.05 31.24
N LEU A 257 39.10 -2.98 30.38
CA LEU A 257 38.18 -3.87 29.69
C LEU A 257 37.51 -4.84 30.67
N ALA A 258 38.28 -5.46 31.56
CA ALA A 258 37.75 -6.35 32.59
C ALA A 258 36.74 -5.63 33.49
N LYS A 259 37.03 -4.38 33.88
CA LYS A 259 36.09 -3.54 34.63
C LYS A 259 34.85 -3.15 33.82
N ALA A 260 35.01 -2.87 32.53
CA ALA A 260 33.91 -2.58 31.62
C ALA A 260 32.94 -3.76 31.45
N GLU A 261 33.49 -4.98 31.39
CA GLU A 261 32.72 -6.22 31.34
C GLU A 261 31.94 -6.46 32.63
N GLU A 262 32.57 -6.23 33.79
CA GLU A 262 31.92 -6.35 35.11
C GLU A 262 30.76 -5.36 35.27
N GLU A 263 30.93 -4.11 34.82
CA GLU A 263 29.88 -3.08 34.87
C GLU A 263 28.81 -3.24 33.77
N GLY A 264 29.10 -4.03 32.73
CA GLY A 264 28.27 -4.26 31.55
C GLY A 264 28.61 -3.32 30.39
N LEU A 265 29.08 -3.91 29.28
CA LEU A 265 29.55 -3.18 28.10
C LEU A 265 28.48 -2.26 27.48
N HIS A 266 27.25 -2.76 27.31
CA HIS A 266 26.15 -1.94 26.77
C HIS A 266 25.88 -0.70 27.61
N LYS A 267 25.96 -0.81 28.93
CA LYS A 267 25.75 0.31 29.86
C LYS A 267 26.90 1.31 29.77
N MET A 268 28.14 0.84 29.79
CA MET A 268 29.32 1.69 29.72
C MET A 268 29.40 2.48 28.41
N PHE A 269 29.11 1.81 27.28
CA PHE A 269 29.14 2.42 25.95
C PHE A 269 27.84 3.10 25.52
N LYS A 270 26.83 3.12 26.40
CA LYS A 270 25.49 3.70 26.14
C LYS A 270 24.82 3.11 24.90
N LEU A 271 24.99 1.81 24.70
CA LEU A 271 24.41 1.05 23.60
C LEU A 271 23.03 0.49 23.97
N GLN A 272 22.28 1.19 24.83
CA GLN A 272 20.94 0.81 25.25
C GLN A 272 20.07 2.05 25.40
N THR A 273 18.90 2.02 24.75
CA THR A 273 17.89 3.09 24.81
C THR A 273 16.52 2.49 25.13
N GLN A 274 15.73 3.17 25.96
CA GLN A 274 14.36 2.74 26.25
C GLN A 274 13.39 3.34 25.22
N LEU A 275 12.58 2.48 24.62
CA LEU A 275 11.51 2.86 23.71
C LEU A 275 10.16 2.68 24.43
N SER A 276 9.39 3.75 24.52
CA SER A 276 8.07 3.78 25.17
C SER A 276 7.00 4.21 24.16
N SER A 277 5.95 3.40 24.00
CA SER A 277 4.83 3.65 23.08
C SER A 277 3.56 4.09 23.81
N THR A 278 3.70 4.95 24.82
CA THR A 278 2.60 5.36 25.72
C THR A 278 1.61 6.35 25.11
N SER A 279 1.93 6.91 23.94
CA SER A 279 1.10 7.89 23.24
C SER A 279 1.02 7.54 21.76
N MET A 280 0.11 6.62 21.43
CA MET A 280 -0.23 6.30 20.04
C MET A 280 -1.50 7.07 19.68
N VAL A 281 -1.33 8.29 19.17
CA VAL A 281 -2.44 9.18 18.84
C VAL A 281 -2.46 9.43 17.34
N CYS A 282 -3.57 9.15 16.69
CA CYS A 282 -3.76 9.42 15.26
C CYS A 282 -5.22 9.73 14.96
N PHE A 283 -5.46 10.31 13.78
CA PHE A 283 -6.80 10.50 13.26
C PHE A 283 -7.38 9.15 12.81
N ASP A 284 -8.63 8.89 13.14
CA ASP A 284 -9.39 7.81 12.52
C ASP A 284 -9.87 8.19 11.11
N HIS A 285 -10.51 7.26 10.42
CA HIS A 285 -11.04 7.46 9.06
C HIS A 285 -12.14 8.53 8.96
N MET A 286 -12.68 8.99 10.08
CA MET A 286 -13.67 10.07 10.17
C MET A 286 -13.02 11.42 10.50
N GLY A 287 -11.68 11.48 10.51
CA GLY A 287 -10.94 12.69 10.88
C GLY A 287 -11.00 13.03 12.38
N CYS A 288 -11.41 12.09 13.22
CA CYS A 288 -11.46 12.28 14.67
C CYS A 288 -10.18 11.79 15.33
N LEU A 289 -9.58 12.63 16.18
CA LEU A 289 -8.36 12.28 16.90
C LEU A 289 -8.65 11.21 17.96
N ARG A 290 -7.91 10.10 17.95
CA ARG A 290 -8.03 9.01 18.93
C ARG A 290 -6.68 8.62 19.50
N LYS A 291 -6.70 8.19 20.76
CA LYS A 291 -5.59 7.52 21.41
C LYS A 291 -5.85 6.01 21.42
N PHE A 292 -4.85 5.23 21.05
CA PHE A 292 -4.87 3.78 21.05
C PHE A 292 -4.00 3.25 22.19
N ASP A 293 -4.50 2.21 22.86
CA ASP A 293 -3.77 1.55 23.95
C ASP A 293 -2.98 0.35 23.45
N THR A 294 -3.27 -0.17 22.26
CA THR A 294 -2.49 -1.25 21.68
C THR A 294 -2.33 -1.08 20.17
N VAL A 295 -1.25 -1.64 19.64
CA VAL A 295 -1.00 -1.68 18.20
C VAL A 295 -2.01 -2.58 17.49
N GLN A 296 -2.52 -3.58 18.20
CA GLN A 296 -3.56 -4.49 17.74
C GLN A 296 -4.88 -3.76 17.51
N GLU A 297 -5.23 -2.77 18.34
CA GLU A 297 -6.40 -1.91 18.10
C GLU A 297 -6.27 -1.13 16.79
N ILE A 298 -5.10 -0.52 16.54
CA ILE A 298 -4.81 0.17 15.28
C ILE A 298 -4.95 -0.79 14.10
N LEU A 299 -4.39 -2.00 14.22
CA LEU A 299 -4.46 -3.02 13.19
C LEU A 299 -5.90 -3.48 12.90
N LYS A 300 -6.71 -3.72 13.95
CA LYS A 300 -8.11 -4.14 13.81
C LYS A 300 -8.97 -3.05 13.18
N GLN A 301 -8.80 -1.79 13.62
CA GLN A 301 -9.53 -0.67 13.03
C GLN A 301 -9.18 -0.50 11.55
N PHE A 302 -7.89 -0.57 11.19
CA PHE A 302 -7.47 -0.58 9.80
C PHE A 302 -8.09 -1.74 9.02
N TYR A 303 -8.15 -2.93 9.63
CA TYR A 303 -8.65 -4.13 8.98
C TYR A 303 -10.12 -3.99 8.55
N ASP A 304 -10.97 -3.50 9.43
CA ASP A 304 -12.40 -3.34 9.15
C ASP A 304 -12.62 -2.40 7.96
N ILE A 305 -11.96 -1.24 7.98
CA ILE A 305 -12.04 -0.24 6.91
C ILE A 305 -11.49 -0.82 5.61
N ARG A 306 -10.34 -1.50 5.67
CA ARG A 306 -9.70 -2.04 4.47
C ARG A 306 -10.55 -3.12 3.82
N LEU A 307 -11.19 -3.99 4.60
CA LEU A 307 -12.08 -5.02 4.09
C LEU A 307 -13.28 -4.42 3.35
N GLU A 308 -13.87 -3.33 3.87
CA GLU A 308 -14.92 -2.58 3.18
C GLU A 308 -14.43 -2.02 1.83
N TYR A 309 -13.19 -1.50 1.76
CA TYR A 309 -12.60 -1.07 0.50
C TYR A 309 -12.40 -2.22 -0.49
N TYR A 310 -12.12 -3.44 -0.05
CA TYR A 310 -12.10 -4.61 -0.94
C TYR A 310 -13.49 -4.97 -1.47
N VAL A 311 -14.55 -4.78 -0.69
CA VAL A 311 -15.94 -4.91 -1.19
C VAL A 311 -16.19 -3.89 -2.30
N LYS A 312 -15.83 -2.61 -2.07
CA LYS A 312 -15.95 -1.54 -3.07
C LYS A 312 -15.13 -1.83 -4.33
N ARG A 313 -13.88 -2.27 -4.16
CA ARG A 313 -12.99 -2.63 -5.28
C ARG A 313 -13.56 -3.79 -6.09
N LYS A 314 -14.05 -4.84 -5.44
CA LYS A 314 -14.69 -5.96 -6.14
C LYS A 314 -15.86 -5.47 -7.00
N ALA A 315 -16.76 -4.66 -6.43
CA ALA A 315 -17.89 -4.10 -7.17
C ALA A 315 -17.45 -3.22 -8.36
N TYR A 316 -16.40 -2.41 -8.18
CA TYR A 316 -15.81 -1.60 -9.24
C TYR A 316 -15.29 -2.48 -10.39
N LEU A 317 -14.50 -3.51 -10.06
CA LEU A 317 -13.95 -4.44 -11.06
C LEU A 317 -15.04 -5.23 -11.79
N GLU A 318 -16.09 -5.66 -11.09
CA GLU A 318 -17.24 -6.32 -11.71
C GLU A 318 -17.94 -5.39 -12.70
N GLY A 319 -18.19 -4.14 -12.33
CA GLY A 319 -18.81 -3.14 -13.21
C GLY A 319 -17.96 -2.83 -14.45
N MET A 320 -16.63 -2.76 -14.28
CA MET A 320 -15.69 -2.57 -15.38
C MET A 320 -15.78 -3.73 -16.38
N LEU A 321 -15.64 -4.97 -15.91
CA LEU A 321 -15.69 -6.17 -16.76
C LEU A 321 -17.06 -6.35 -17.43
N GLN A 322 -18.15 -6.05 -16.73
CA GLN A 322 -19.51 -6.07 -17.32
C GLN A 322 -19.63 -5.09 -18.49
N SER A 323 -19.14 -3.86 -18.30
CA SER A 323 -19.21 -2.81 -19.32
C SER A 323 -18.32 -3.12 -20.52
N GLU A 324 -17.11 -3.67 -20.30
CA GLU A 324 -16.23 -4.15 -21.36
C GLU A 324 -16.86 -5.29 -22.18
N ALA A 325 -17.48 -6.27 -21.51
CA ALA A 325 -18.17 -7.37 -22.17
C ALA A 325 -19.38 -6.89 -22.99
N LEU A 326 -20.14 -5.91 -22.48
CA LEU A 326 -21.28 -5.33 -23.19
C LEU A 326 -20.81 -4.56 -24.44
N LYS A 327 -19.74 -3.77 -24.33
CA LYS A 327 -19.13 -3.07 -25.47
C LYS A 327 -18.71 -4.03 -26.58
N LEU A 328 -18.00 -5.11 -26.24
CA LEU A 328 -17.60 -6.16 -27.19
C LEU A 328 -18.82 -6.87 -27.81
N SER A 329 -19.89 -7.07 -27.04
CA SER A 329 -21.14 -7.66 -27.54
C SER A 329 -21.80 -6.77 -28.59
N ASN A 330 -21.83 -5.45 -28.35
CA ASN A 330 -22.38 -4.48 -29.29
C ASN A 330 -21.53 -4.41 -30.57
N GLN A 331 -20.21 -4.41 -30.43
CA GLN A 331 -19.28 -4.42 -31.57
C GLN A 331 -19.36 -5.70 -32.43
N ALA A 332 -19.68 -6.86 -31.84
CA ALA A 332 -19.87 -8.11 -32.59
C ALA A 332 -21.26 -8.24 -33.23
N ARG A 333 -22.22 -7.42 -32.78
CA ARG A 333 -23.61 -7.40 -33.24
C ARG A 333 -23.78 -6.52 -34.47
N ASP A 334 -23.14 -5.35 -34.47
CA ASP A 334 -22.99 -4.45 -35.64
C ASP A 334 -22.27 -5.17 -36.79
#